data_AF-A0A359ECJ7-F1
#
_entry.id   AF-A0A359ECJ7-F1
#
_cell.length_a   1.000
_cell.length_b   1.000
_cell.length_c   1.000
_cell.angle_alpha   90.00
_cell.angle_beta   90.00
_cell.angle_gamma   90.00
#
_symmetry.space_group_name_H-M   'P 1'
#
loop_
_entity.id
_entity.type
_entity.pdbx_description
1 polymer ?
#
loop_
_entity_poly.entity_id
_entity_poly.type
_entity_poly.pdbx_seq_one_letter_code
_entity_poly.pdbx_strand_id
1 'polypeptide(L)' 'MSGNTLEFQDLSINPLSRSVIFKGQNIPLTAKEFDLLYFFASHPRQVFSRAQLLDKVW' A
#
# COMPACT_ATOMS: atom_id res chain seq x y z
N MET A 1 13.98 -3.00 -15.03
CA MET A 1 13.84 -2.26 -13.77
C MET A 1 12.47 -2.61 -13.20
N SER A 2 12.41 -3.68 -12.42
CA SER A 2 11.15 -4.28 -11.98
C SER A 2 10.71 -3.56 -10.70
N GLY A 3 9.82 -2.57 -10.80
CA GLY A 3 9.11 -2.09 -9.62
C GLY A 3 8.22 -3.21 -9.13
N ASN A 4 8.55 -3.82 -7.98
CA ASN A 4 7.79 -4.91 -7.41
C ASN A 4 6.38 -4.43 -7.04
N THR A 5 5.43 -4.65 -7.94
CA THR A 5 4.01 -4.55 -7.64
C THR A 5 3.68 -5.59 -6.58
N LEU A 6 2.99 -5.20 -5.52
CA LEU A 6 2.54 -6.12 -4.49
C LEU A 6 1.21 -6.73 -4.95
N GLU A 7 1.21 -8.05 -5.13
CA GLU A 7 0.05 -8.81 -5.58
C GLU A 7 -0.53 -9.66 -4.44
N PHE A 8 -1.81 -9.48 -4.20
CA PHE A 8 -2.66 -10.30 -3.34
C PHE A 8 -3.87 -10.75 -4.15
N GLN A 9 -4.62 -11.74 -3.67
CA GLN A 9 -5.70 -12.40 -4.42
C GLN A 9 -6.58 -11.44 -5.24
N ASP A 10 -7.13 -10.40 -4.59
CA ASP A 10 -7.99 -9.41 -5.26
C ASP A 10 -7.35 -8.01 -5.30
N LEU A 11 -6.10 -7.84 -4.84
CA LEU A 11 -5.50 -6.52 -4.61
C LEU A 11 -4.13 -6.44 -5.25
N SER A 12 -3.94 -5.50 -6.17
CA SER A 12 -2.65 -5.16 -6.77
C SER A 12 -2.27 -3.73 -6.39
N ILE A 13 -1.04 -3.54 -5.91
CA ILE A 13 -0.50 -2.23 -5.49
C ILE A 13 0.78 -1.96 -6.25
N ASN A 14 0.76 -0.96 -7.12
CA ASN A 14 1.94 -0.55 -7.87
C ASN A 14 2.58 0.71 -7.23
N PRO A 15 3.77 0.59 -6.62
CA PRO A 15 4.43 1.71 -5.95
C PRO A 15 5.00 2.75 -6.91
N LEU A 16 5.29 2.41 -8.17
CA LEU A 16 5.84 3.34 -9.15
C LEU A 16 4.77 4.31 -9.66
N SER A 17 3.59 3.80 -9.99
CA SER A 17 2.45 4.62 -10.44
C SER A 17 1.57 5.11 -9.29
N ARG A 18 1.82 4.66 -8.06
CA ARG A 18 0.97 4.90 -6.88
C ARG A 18 -0.50 4.55 -7.14
N SER A 19 -0.73 3.43 -7.82
CA SER A 19 -2.06 2.97 -8.21
C SER A 19 -2.43 1.67 -7.51
N VAL A 20 -3.72 1.53 -7.18
CA VAL A 20 -4.28 0.35 -6.54
C VAL A 20 -5.41 -0.20 -7.39
N ILE A 21 -5.42 -1.51 -7.60
CA ILE A 21 -6.53 -2.23 -8.23
C ILE A 21 -7.10 -3.19 -7.20
N PHE A 22 -8.39 -3.10 -6.91
CA PHE A 22 -9.10 -4.04 -6.06
C PHE A 22 -10.24 -4.68 -6.85
N LYS A 23 -10.28 -6.01 -6.91
CA LYS A 23 -11.26 -6.80 -7.68
C LYS A 23 -11.40 -6.32 -9.13
N GLY A 24 -10.26 -6.00 -9.76
CA GLY A 24 -10.21 -5.50 -11.14
C GLY A 24 -10.61 -4.03 -11.32
N GLN A 25 -10.94 -3.29 -10.27
CA GLN A 25 -11.30 -1.88 -10.34
C GLN A 25 -10.21 -0.98 -9.75
N ASN A 26 -9.92 0.15 -10.42
CA ASN A 26 -8.99 1.14 -9.88
C ASN A 26 -9.60 1.83 -8.66
N ILE A 27 -8.87 1.83 -7.54
CA ILE A 27 -9.29 2.49 -6.32
C ILE A 27 -8.50 3.79 -6.18
N PRO A 28 -9.14 4.96 -6.35
CA PRO A 28 -8.48 6.24 -6.14
C PRO A 28 -8.20 6.42 -4.65
N LEU A 29 -6.94 6.68 -4.33
CA LEU A 29 -6.49 6.99 -2.98
C LEU A 29 -5.78 8.34 -2.97
N THR A 30 -5.89 9.06 -1.87
CA THR A 30 -4.99 10.18 -1.60
C THR A 30 -3.55 9.67 -1.42
N ALA A 31 -2.57 10.56 -1.52
CA ALA A 31 -1.17 10.20 -1.33
C ALA A 31 -0.92 9.47 0.01
N LYS A 32 -1.55 9.94 1.10
CA LYS A 32 -1.37 9.38 2.43
C LYS A 32 -2.08 8.04 2.62
N GLU A 33 -3.27 7.86 2.07
CA GLU A 33 -3.94 6.56 2.10
C GLU A 33 -3.15 5.51 1.31
N PHE A 34 -2.56 5.91 0.17
CA PHE A 34 -1.68 5.05 -0.59
C PHE A 34 -0.45 4.63 0.23
N ASP A 35 0.28 5.59 0.81
CA ASP A 35 1.50 5.28 1.58
C ASP A 35 1.18 4.38 2.77
N LEU A 36 0.06 4.61 3.46
CA LEU A 36 -0.36 3.77 4.57
C LEU A 36 -0.71 2.34 4.12
N LEU A 37 -1.48 2.18 3.05
CA LEU A 37 -1.82 0.88 2.50
C LEU A 37 -0.56 0.13 2.03
N TYR A 38 0.31 0.80 1.30
CA TYR A 38 1.56 0.23 0.80
C TYR A 38 2.48 -0.19 1.96
N PHE A 39 2.56 0.62 3.02
CA PHE A 39 3.32 0.30 4.21
C PHE A 39 2.80 -1.00 4.86
N PHE A 40 1.49 -1.14 5.07
CA PHE A 40 0.92 -2.36 5.63
C PHE A 40 1.12 -3.57 4.71
N ALA A 41 0.90 -3.41 3.41
CA ALA A 41 1.08 -4.47 2.42
C ALA A 41 2.54 -4.96 2.33
N SER A 42 3.50 -4.06 2.57
CA SER A 42 4.94 -4.39 2.62
C SER A 42 5.35 -5.09 3.92
N HIS A 43 4.54 -5.02 4.97
CA HIS A 43 4.81 -5.61 6.30
C HIS A 43 3.65 -6.50 6.79
N PRO A 44 3.31 -7.59 6.07
CA PRO A 44 2.17 -8.42 6.40
C PRO A 44 2.32 -9.10 7.77
N ARG A 45 1.19 -9.28 8.48
CA ARG A 45 1.09 -9.92 9.81
C ARG A 45 1.81 -9.18 10.94
N GLN A 46 2.10 -7.90 10.78
CA GLN A 46 2.66 -7.05 11.84
C GLN A 46 1.60 -6.09 12.38
N VAL A 47 1.66 -5.81 13.68
CA VAL A 47 0.81 -4.83 14.35
C VAL A 47 1.62 -3.57 14.64
N PHE A 48 1.07 -2.41 14.29
CA PHE A 48 1.71 -1.12 14.50
C PHE A 48 0.87 -0.23 15.41
N SER A 49 1.51 0.42 16.37
CA SER A 49 0.92 1.50 17.14
C SER A 49 0.77 2.76 16.30
N ARG A 50 -0.11 3.67 16.73
CA ARG A 50 -0.29 4.97 16.08
C ARG A 50 1.02 5.78 15.99
N ALA A 51 1.84 5.75 17.05
CA ALA A 51 3.12 6.46 17.07
C ALA A 51 4.10 5.89 16.02
N GLN A 52 4.14 4.58 15.85
CA GLN A 52 4.97 3.95 14.80
C GLN A 52 4.50 4.32 13.40
N LEU A 53 3.18 4.37 13.16
CA LEU A 53 2.67 4.78 11.85
C LEU A 53 3.02 6.23 11.54
N LEU A 54 2.91 7.13 12.53
CA LEU A 54 3.30 8.53 12.38
C LEU A 54 4.81 8.72 12.12
N ASP A 55 5.68 7.83 12.59
CA ASP A 55 7.12 7.88 12.31
C ASP A 55 7.49 7.31 10.93
N LYS A 56 6.69 6.37 10.40
CA LYS A 56 7.05 5.61 9.19
C LYS A 56 6.35 6.09 7.92
N VAL A 57 5.19 6.72 8.03
CA VAL A 57 4.36 7.13 6.88
C VAL A 57 4.23 8.65 6.78
N TRP A 58 4.42 9.37 7.90
CA TRP A 58 4.43 10.83 7.95
C TRP A 58 5.85 11.33 8.21
#